data_AF-L9VST8-F1
#
_entry.id   AF-L9VST8-F1
#
_cell.length_a   1.000
_cell.length_b   1.000
_cell.length_c   1.000
_cell.angle_alpha   90.00
_cell.angle_beta   90.00
_cell.angle_gamma   90.00
#
_symmetry.space_group_name_H-M   'P 1'
#
loop_
_entity.id
_entity.type
_entity.pdbx_description
1 polymer ?
#
loop_
_entity_poly.entity_id
_entity_poly.type
_entity_poly.pdbx_seq_one_letter_code
_entity_poly.pdbx_strand_id
1 'polypeptide(L)'
;MSRNTTRAIDRRRVIQALGAGGAIALAGCLGGDDETADDANGDDEEVNDDEEEINGDEEETDLASLDPTPEGESLSEDDIHALVDLFDDQPMNEDQHEVEGDDREYTPRHVWMWVSDENLIGLHFNEPNPEDATELDYITIGQKGLFTEESQPSEEFSHFHKHTADGWEDGHGGETGDEGYWLTHIAVREIEYPFHDEPIEPQVDYGFMPTPPEEGSEGHETDWEAPDGGEGDLSDDQRDALIEIFDDHWTNEDQQEAPHGTPAHLWKWVSEETFLLLHFDEPAVEEADNLIYFGIGQRGQFTSDDIPAGQADEFTHFHKHEADSWDAGHGGQDAEQWGAWLVHHATRDHEMPWGEVEVGIDREFMPTEPPQ
;
A
#
# COMPACT_ATOMS: atom_id res chain seq x y z
N MET A 1 22.29 -49.60 -20.65
CA MET A 1 21.90 -50.70 -19.74
C MET A 1 22.43 -50.31 -18.37
N SER A 2 21.70 -50.05 -17.30
CA SER A 2 20.33 -50.35 -16.89
C SER A 2 19.74 -49.16 -16.10
N ARG A 3 18.42 -48.98 -16.20
CA ARG A 3 17.59 -48.02 -15.46
C ARG A 3 17.23 -48.56 -14.07
N ASN A 4 16.97 -47.65 -13.13
CA ASN A 4 16.09 -47.80 -11.94
C ASN A 4 15.50 -46.39 -11.76
N THR A 5 14.30 -46.01 -12.24
CA THR A 5 12.91 -46.44 -11.96
C THR A 5 12.42 -46.07 -10.54
N THR A 6 11.72 -44.92 -10.51
CA THR A 6 10.49 -44.56 -9.78
C THR A 6 10.43 -44.56 -8.25
N ARG A 7 10.07 -43.38 -7.72
CA ARG A 7 8.93 -43.26 -6.79
C ARG A 7 8.07 -42.06 -7.21
N ALA A 8 6.93 -42.37 -7.82
CA ALA A 8 5.83 -41.44 -7.98
C ALA A 8 4.92 -41.59 -6.74
N ILE A 9 4.47 -40.47 -6.17
CA ILE A 9 3.34 -40.46 -5.25
C ILE A 9 2.21 -39.75 -5.98
N ASP A 10 1.38 -40.57 -6.63
CA ASP A 10 0.04 -40.21 -7.06
C ASP A 10 -0.91 -40.52 -5.91
N ARG A 11 -1.59 -39.50 -5.38
CA ARG A 11 -2.76 -39.65 -4.53
C ARG A 11 -3.82 -38.64 -4.93
N ARG A 12 -4.48 -38.93 -6.05
CA ARG A 12 -5.88 -38.54 -6.30
C ARG A 12 -6.73 -38.67 -5.04
N ARG A 13 -7.36 -37.57 -4.61
CA ARG A 13 -8.69 -37.58 -4.02
C ARG A 13 -9.60 -36.73 -4.90
N VAL A 14 -10.63 -37.41 -5.40
CA VAL A 14 -11.79 -36.89 -6.13
C VAL A 14 -12.96 -37.00 -5.17
N ILE A 15 -13.61 -35.87 -4.82
CA ILE A 15 -15.06 -35.72 -4.51
C ILE A 15 -15.39 -34.25 -4.82
N GLN A 16 -15.89 -33.96 -6.02
CA GLN A 16 -17.29 -33.62 -6.35
C GLN A 16 -17.72 -32.18 -6.01
N ALA A 17 -17.91 -31.43 -7.09
CA ALA A 17 -18.58 -30.15 -7.23
C ALA A 17 -19.98 -30.06 -6.58
N LEU A 18 -20.27 -28.87 -6.06
CA LEU A 18 -21.53 -28.10 -5.97
C LEU A 18 -21.14 -26.84 -5.16
N GLY A 19 -21.36 -25.59 -5.54
CA GLY A 19 -22.01 -24.94 -6.67
C GLY A 19 -21.73 -23.44 -6.54
N ALA A 20 -21.97 -22.70 -7.62
CA ALA A 20 -21.75 -21.26 -7.71
C ALA A 20 -22.49 -20.49 -6.59
N GLY A 21 -21.82 -19.46 -6.08
CA GLY A 21 -22.38 -18.46 -5.18
C GLY A 21 -21.26 -17.56 -4.67
N GLY A 22 -20.90 -16.54 -5.46
CA GLY A 22 -20.11 -15.42 -4.97
C GLY A 22 -20.85 -14.81 -3.78
N ALA A 23 -20.18 -14.78 -2.65
CA ALA A 23 -20.67 -14.18 -1.43
C ALA A 23 -19.75 -13.00 -1.14
N ILE A 24 -20.17 -11.82 -1.58
CA ILE A 24 -19.64 -10.55 -1.09
C ILE A 24 -19.87 -10.57 0.43
N ALA A 25 -18.78 -10.54 1.20
CA ALA A 25 -18.82 -10.40 2.64
C ALA A 25 -19.20 -8.95 2.98
N LEU A 26 -20.50 -8.70 3.09
CA LEU A 26 -21.02 -7.45 3.62
C LEU A 26 -20.69 -7.40 5.12
N ALA A 27 -19.67 -6.61 5.47
CA ALA A 27 -19.40 -6.22 6.85
C ALA A 27 -20.64 -5.52 7.44
N GLY A 28 -21.13 -6.06 8.55
CA GLY A 28 -22.41 -5.70 9.13
C GLY A 28 -22.35 -4.48 10.03
N CYS A 29 -23.05 -3.42 9.63
CA CYS A 29 -23.52 -2.36 10.53
C CYS A 29 -25.05 -2.37 10.57
N LEU A 30 -25.63 -3.03 11.57
CA LEU A 30 -27.05 -2.89 11.96
C LEU A 30 -27.14 -2.65 13.47
N GLY A 31 -26.97 -1.40 13.88
CA GLY A 31 -27.50 -0.88 15.13
C GLY A 31 -28.91 -0.35 14.88
N GLY A 32 -29.92 -1.01 15.44
CA GLY A 32 -31.33 -0.79 15.12
C GLY A 32 -31.96 0.42 15.83
N ASP A 33 -32.84 1.09 15.07
CA ASP A 33 -33.89 1.97 15.57
C ASP A 33 -34.94 1.18 16.37
N ASP A 34 -35.41 1.76 17.48
CA ASP A 34 -36.71 1.41 18.07
C ASP A 34 -37.47 2.70 18.39
N GLU A 35 -38.47 3.02 17.57
CA GLU A 35 -39.47 4.04 17.86
C GLU A 35 -40.55 3.45 18.78
N THR A 36 -40.94 4.18 19.85
CA THR A 36 -42.37 4.35 20.17
C THR A 36 -42.60 5.63 20.98
N ALA A 37 -43.69 6.31 20.62
CA ALA A 37 -44.08 7.63 21.07
C ALA A 37 -45.16 7.64 22.17
N ASP A 38 -45.26 8.84 22.77
CA ASP A 38 -46.45 9.54 23.31
C ASP A 38 -46.85 9.48 24.81
N ASP A 39 -46.75 10.70 25.38
CA ASP A 39 -47.74 11.48 26.15
C ASP A 39 -47.83 11.44 27.70
N ALA A 40 -47.34 12.55 28.27
CA ALA A 40 -48.07 13.58 29.05
C ALA A 40 -48.29 13.47 30.59
N ASN A 41 -47.86 14.59 31.21
CA ASN A 41 -48.33 15.28 32.43
C ASN A 41 -47.97 14.75 33.84
N GLY A 42 -47.33 15.64 34.63
CA GLY A 42 -47.90 16.09 35.91
C GLY A 42 -46.97 16.14 37.14
N ASP A 43 -46.69 17.38 37.57
CA ASP A 43 -46.46 17.90 38.94
C ASP A 43 -45.18 17.59 39.74
N ASP A 44 -44.69 18.72 40.28
CA ASP A 44 -43.74 18.98 41.36
C ASP A 44 -43.83 18.05 42.58
N GLU A 45 -42.69 17.73 43.21
CA GLU A 45 -42.36 18.14 44.59
C GLU A 45 -40.89 17.78 44.94
N GLU A 46 -40.38 18.53 45.91
CA GLU A 46 -38.99 18.73 46.30
C GLU A 46 -38.37 17.62 47.18
N VAL A 47 -37.07 17.36 46.95
CA VAL A 47 -35.96 17.39 47.94
C VAL A 47 -36.04 16.49 49.20
N ASN A 48 -35.18 15.45 49.29
CA ASN A 48 -33.90 15.45 50.03
C ASN A 48 -33.32 14.05 50.28
N ASP A 49 -31.98 14.02 50.35
CA ASP A 49 -31.09 13.10 51.05
C ASP A 49 -31.17 11.60 50.71
N ASP A 50 -30.20 11.16 49.91
CA ASP A 50 -29.30 10.09 50.34
C ASP A 50 -27.95 10.28 49.62
N GLU A 51 -26.95 10.70 50.39
CA GLU A 51 -25.53 10.68 50.00
C GLU A 51 -25.10 9.21 49.87
N GLU A 52 -25.28 8.62 48.68
CA GLU A 52 -24.51 7.46 48.30
C GLU A 52 -23.16 7.95 47.76
N GLU A 53 -22.12 7.77 48.57
CA GLU A 53 -20.73 7.83 48.12
C GLU A 53 -20.55 6.81 46.99
N ILE A 54 -20.67 7.29 45.75
CA ILE A 54 -20.15 6.63 44.57
C ILE A 54 -18.62 6.67 44.73
N ASN A 55 -18.07 5.65 45.38
CA ASN A 55 -16.70 5.23 45.12
C ASN A 55 -16.71 4.70 43.68
N GLY A 56 -16.62 5.62 42.72
CA GLY A 56 -16.15 5.30 41.40
C GLY A 56 -14.68 4.96 41.56
N ASP A 57 -14.39 3.68 41.73
CA ASP A 57 -13.16 3.15 41.15
C ASP A 57 -13.27 3.51 39.67
N GLU A 58 -12.58 4.57 39.27
CA GLU A 58 -12.18 4.77 37.89
C GLU A 58 -11.42 3.48 37.55
N GLU A 59 -12.08 2.53 36.90
CA GLU A 59 -11.37 1.49 36.17
C GLU A 59 -10.45 2.27 35.22
N GLU A 60 -9.15 2.33 35.55
CA GLU A 60 -8.13 2.66 34.57
C GLU A 60 -8.42 1.71 33.41
N THR A 61 -8.98 2.25 32.33
CA THR A 61 -9.07 1.52 31.08
C THR A 61 -7.64 1.26 30.67
N ASP A 62 -7.16 0.03 30.86
CA ASP A 62 -5.82 -0.38 30.43
C ASP A 62 -5.71 -0.09 28.93
N LEU A 63 -4.99 0.98 28.58
CA LEU A 63 -4.74 1.36 27.19
C LEU A 63 -3.68 0.40 26.63
N ALA A 64 -3.96 -0.22 25.49
CA ALA A 64 -2.98 -1.01 24.74
C ALA A 64 -1.98 -0.10 23.99
N SER A 65 -0.86 -0.67 23.53
CA SER A 65 0.13 0.04 22.70
C SER A 65 0.83 1.23 23.34
N LEU A 66 1.06 1.23 24.66
CA LEU A 66 1.80 2.32 25.32
C LEU A 66 3.33 2.17 25.19
N ASP A 67 3.81 0.97 24.91
CA ASP A 67 5.21 0.72 24.55
C ASP A 67 5.44 1.03 23.06
N PRO A 68 6.66 1.42 22.64
CA PRO A 68 6.95 1.66 21.23
C PRO A 68 6.67 0.44 20.34
N THR A 69 6.10 0.68 19.16
CA THR A 69 5.94 -0.32 18.09
C THR A 69 7.29 -1.04 17.88
N PRO A 70 7.32 -2.36 17.63
CA PRO A 70 8.57 -3.07 17.36
C PRO A 70 9.38 -2.44 16.21
N GLU A 71 10.70 -2.38 16.37
CA GLU A 71 11.62 -1.96 15.31
C GLU A 71 11.69 -3.03 14.21
N GLY A 72 11.74 -2.58 12.95
CA GLY A 72 11.96 -3.42 11.78
C GLY A 72 13.42 -3.73 11.50
N GLU A 73 13.66 -4.51 10.44
CA GLU A 73 14.98 -4.70 9.84
C GLU A 73 14.98 -4.15 8.41
N SER A 74 16.11 -3.61 7.95
CA SER A 74 16.28 -3.33 6.52
C SER A 74 16.27 -4.62 5.71
N LEU A 75 15.89 -4.52 4.42
CA LEU A 75 15.93 -5.64 3.48
C LEU A 75 17.30 -6.33 3.51
N SER A 76 17.30 -7.66 3.62
CA SER A 76 18.52 -8.44 3.47
C SER A 76 18.94 -8.51 1.99
N GLU A 77 20.20 -8.93 1.73
CA GLU A 77 20.67 -9.19 0.36
C GLU A 77 19.78 -10.22 -0.35
N ASP A 78 19.33 -11.26 0.38
CA ASP A 78 18.43 -12.28 -0.15
C ASP A 78 17.04 -11.71 -0.47
N ASP A 79 16.51 -10.78 0.35
CA ASP A 79 15.23 -10.10 0.07
C ASP A 79 15.33 -9.20 -1.17
N ILE A 80 16.41 -8.43 -1.29
CA ILE A 80 16.64 -7.56 -2.46
C ILE A 80 16.71 -8.41 -3.73
N HIS A 81 17.48 -9.51 -3.73
CA HIS A 81 17.56 -10.39 -4.90
C HIS A 81 16.23 -11.04 -5.22
N ALA A 82 15.46 -11.47 -4.22
CA ALA A 82 14.13 -12.03 -4.44
C ALA A 82 13.15 -11.01 -5.03
N LEU A 83 13.18 -9.76 -4.56
CA LEU A 83 12.36 -8.67 -5.10
C LEU A 83 12.77 -8.30 -6.53
N VAL A 84 14.08 -8.20 -6.80
CA VAL A 84 14.61 -7.91 -8.14
C VAL A 84 14.25 -9.01 -9.14
N ASP A 85 14.35 -10.28 -8.74
CA ASP A 85 13.96 -11.43 -9.57
C ASP A 85 12.44 -11.47 -9.82
N LEU A 86 11.65 -10.99 -8.87
CA LEU A 86 10.19 -11.02 -8.93
C LEU A 86 9.58 -9.82 -9.69
N PHE A 87 10.23 -8.66 -9.63
CA PHE A 87 9.86 -7.43 -10.35
C PHE A 87 10.63 -7.35 -11.68
N ASP A 88 10.48 -8.37 -12.53
CA ASP A 88 11.27 -8.54 -13.75
C ASP A 88 10.63 -7.95 -15.03
N ASP A 89 9.46 -7.31 -14.91
CA ASP A 89 8.78 -6.69 -16.04
C ASP A 89 9.59 -5.52 -16.62
N GLN A 90 9.44 -5.31 -17.93
CA GLN A 90 10.22 -4.36 -18.73
C GLN A 90 9.28 -3.41 -19.48
N PRO A 91 8.57 -2.51 -18.77
CA PRO A 91 7.59 -1.59 -19.35
C PRO A 91 8.21 -0.50 -20.25
N MET A 92 9.54 -0.41 -20.32
CA MET A 92 10.28 0.57 -21.14
C MET A 92 10.96 -0.14 -22.33
N ASN A 93 11.29 0.59 -23.40
CA ASN A 93 12.03 0.01 -24.54
C ASN A 93 13.49 -0.28 -24.18
N GLU A 94 14.10 -1.22 -24.92
CA GLU A 94 15.48 -1.69 -24.69
C GLU A 94 16.53 -0.57 -24.57
N ASP A 95 16.39 0.55 -25.30
CA ASP A 95 17.33 1.67 -25.26
C ASP A 95 17.36 2.37 -23.88
N GLN A 96 16.29 2.23 -23.10
CA GLN A 96 16.19 2.75 -21.73
C GLN A 96 16.74 1.78 -20.68
N HIS A 97 17.12 0.55 -21.08
CA HIS A 97 17.71 -0.46 -20.20
C HIS A 97 19.26 -0.46 -20.24
N GLU A 98 19.89 0.32 -21.12
CA GLU A 98 21.33 0.25 -21.37
C GLU A 98 22.21 0.91 -20.31
N VAL A 99 22.81 0.06 -19.48
CA VAL A 99 24.04 0.34 -18.76
C VAL A 99 25.18 0.18 -19.83
N GLU A 100 25.82 1.25 -20.38
CA GLU A 100 27.06 1.22 -21.25
C GLU A 100 28.33 2.01 -20.73
N GLY A 101 29.49 1.35 -20.48
CA GLY A 101 30.77 1.96 -19.99
C GLY A 101 31.20 1.79 -18.51
N ASP A 102 32.47 2.10 -18.17
CA ASP A 102 33.06 2.10 -16.80
C ASP A 102 32.70 3.38 -15.98
N ASP A 103 31.99 4.34 -16.58
CA ASP A 103 31.56 5.61 -15.98
C ASP A 103 30.08 5.88 -16.38
N ARG A 104 29.16 5.01 -15.95
CA ARG A 104 27.71 5.18 -16.13
C ARG A 104 27.13 5.79 -14.86
N GLU A 105 26.55 6.97 -14.95
CA GLU A 105 25.59 7.46 -13.97
C GLU A 105 24.20 7.20 -14.59
N TYR A 106 23.47 6.25 -14.00
CA TYR A 106 22.05 5.90 -14.21
C TYR A 106 21.68 4.92 -15.33
N THR A 107 21.30 3.71 -14.85
CA THR A 107 20.52 2.68 -15.54
C THR A 107 20.31 1.48 -14.60
N PRO A 108 19.13 0.82 -14.62
CA PRO A 108 17.89 1.22 -13.97
C PRO A 108 17.88 0.87 -12.48
N ARG A 109 17.74 1.89 -11.61
CA ARG A 109 17.48 1.65 -10.18
C ARG A 109 16.08 1.08 -9.91
N HIS A 110 15.25 1.04 -10.95
CA HIS A 110 13.88 0.64 -10.91
C HIS A 110 13.73 -0.80 -11.40
N VAL A 111 12.95 -1.57 -10.66
CA VAL A 111 12.39 -2.86 -11.09
C VAL A 111 10.87 -2.74 -11.04
N TRP A 112 10.18 -3.42 -11.95
CA TRP A 112 8.75 -3.18 -12.21
C TRP A 112 7.96 -4.48 -12.16
N MET A 113 6.68 -4.36 -11.82
CA MET A 113 5.73 -5.46 -11.86
C MET A 113 4.38 -4.93 -12.35
N TRP A 114 3.84 -5.54 -13.39
CA TRP A 114 2.46 -5.32 -13.80
C TRP A 114 1.49 -5.88 -12.77
N VAL A 115 0.47 -5.08 -12.45
CA VAL A 115 -0.60 -5.50 -11.53
C VAL A 115 -1.96 -5.44 -12.21
N SER A 116 -2.08 -4.78 -13.36
CA SER A 116 -3.26 -4.84 -14.23
C SER A 116 -2.86 -4.59 -15.69
N ASP A 117 -3.84 -4.54 -16.60
CA ASP A 117 -3.62 -4.15 -17.99
C ASP A 117 -3.12 -2.69 -18.16
N GLU A 118 -3.32 -1.85 -17.13
CA GLU A 118 -3.02 -0.41 -17.17
C GLU A 118 -2.10 0.09 -16.07
N ASN A 119 -1.89 -0.70 -15.01
CA ASN A 119 -1.15 -0.26 -13.84
C ASN A 119 0.02 -1.19 -13.52
N LEU A 120 1.10 -0.57 -13.06
CA LEU A 120 2.30 -1.22 -12.59
C LEU A 120 2.71 -0.66 -11.23
N ILE A 121 3.47 -1.46 -10.49
CA ILE A 121 4.17 -1.02 -9.30
C ILE A 121 5.68 -1.14 -9.54
N GLY A 122 6.46 -0.36 -8.81
CA GLY A 122 7.92 -0.35 -8.94
C GLY A 122 8.63 -0.20 -7.62
N LEU A 123 9.89 -0.64 -7.60
CA LEU A 123 10.83 -0.46 -6.50
C LEU A 123 12.04 0.30 -7.03
N HIS A 124 12.41 1.40 -6.37
CA HIS A 124 13.56 2.23 -6.71
C HIS A 124 14.65 2.04 -5.65
N PHE A 125 15.76 1.41 -6.01
CA PHE A 125 16.88 1.12 -5.12
C PHE A 125 17.97 2.20 -5.11
N ASN A 126 18.82 2.17 -4.09
CA ASN A 126 19.90 3.15 -3.90
C ASN A 126 21.06 3.04 -4.92
N GLU A 127 21.24 1.87 -5.53
CA GLU A 127 22.32 1.59 -6.49
C GLU A 127 21.78 1.51 -7.93
N PRO A 128 22.53 2.02 -8.93
CA PRO A 128 22.15 1.92 -10.34
C PRO A 128 21.76 0.51 -10.77
N ASN A 129 22.54 -0.50 -10.36
CA ASN A 129 22.20 -1.90 -10.58
C ASN A 129 21.44 -2.43 -9.35
N PRO A 130 20.16 -2.84 -9.48
CA PRO A 130 19.38 -3.36 -8.37
C PRO A 130 19.99 -4.61 -7.72
N GLU A 131 20.74 -5.44 -8.47
CA GLU A 131 21.43 -6.61 -7.91
C GLU A 131 22.57 -6.24 -6.93
N ASP A 132 23.11 -5.01 -7.03
CA ASP A 132 24.17 -4.47 -6.16
C ASP A 132 23.59 -3.60 -5.02
N ALA A 133 22.27 -3.41 -4.98
CA ALA A 133 21.61 -2.53 -4.02
C ALA A 133 21.70 -3.05 -2.58
N THR A 134 21.59 -2.11 -1.64
CA THR A 134 21.58 -2.41 -0.20
C THR A 134 20.36 -1.82 0.50
N GLU A 135 19.67 -0.87 -0.14
CA GLU A 135 18.55 -0.13 0.45
C GLU A 135 17.50 0.18 -0.63
N LEU A 136 16.24 0.20 -0.24
CA LEU A 136 15.12 0.70 -1.04
C LEU A 136 14.92 2.19 -0.75
N ASP A 137 14.83 3.02 -1.79
CA ASP A 137 14.64 4.47 -1.66
C ASP A 137 13.18 4.86 -1.84
N TYR A 138 12.54 4.33 -2.89
CA TYR A 138 11.12 4.59 -3.18
C TYR A 138 10.35 3.31 -3.53
N ILE A 139 9.05 3.34 -3.28
CA ILE A 139 8.08 2.58 -4.06
C ILE A 139 7.39 3.49 -5.08
N THR A 140 6.97 2.92 -6.19
CA THR A 140 6.32 3.64 -7.28
C THR A 140 5.02 2.94 -7.65
N ILE A 141 3.98 3.73 -7.97
CA ILE A 141 2.78 3.25 -8.64
C ILE A 141 2.68 4.00 -9.96
N GLY A 142 2.43 3.28 -11.04
CA GLY A 142 2.34 3.83 -12.39
C GLY A 142 1.05 3.44 -13.08
N GLN A 143 0.45 4.38 -13.81
CA GLN A 143 -0.67 4.14 -14.71
C GLN A 143 -0.31 4.54 -16.14
N LYS A 144 -0.66 3.69 -17.11
CA LYS A 144 -0.54 3.99 -18.54
C LYS A 144 -1.28 5.28 -18.87
N GLY A 145 -0.73 6.08 -19.78
CA GLY A 145 -1.40 7.27 -20.24
C GLY A 145 -0.65 8.00 -21.33
N LEU A 146 -1.17 9.17 -21.67
CA LEU A 146 -0.55 10.14 -22.55
C LEU A 146 0.01 11.30 -21.73
N PHE A 147 1.06 11.95 -22.23
CA PHE A 147 1.59 13.16 -21.62
C PHE A 147 0.67 14.37 -21.89
N THR A 148 -0.46 14.42 -21.20
CA THR A 148 -1.48 15.48 -21.28
C THR A 148 -2.16 15.67 -19.92
N GLU A 149 -2.71 16.86 -19.65
CA GLU A 149 -3.46 17.12 -18.40
C GLU A 149 -4.69 16.21 -18.28
N GLU A 150 -5.35 15.89 -19.39
CA GLU A 150 -6.57 15.06 -19.40
C GLU A 150 -6.31 13.57 -19.19
N SER A 151 -5.09 13.11 -19.43
CA SER A 151 -4.69 11.72 -19.22
C SER A 151 -3.94 11.52 -17.91
N GLN A 152 -3.56 12.59 -17.22
CA GLN A 152 -3.00 12.53 -15.87
C GLN A 152 -4.12 12.12 -14.89
N PRO A 153 -3.98 11.02 -14.13
CA PRO A 153 -5.09 10.51 -13.31
C PRO A 153 -5.50 11.49 -12.21
N SER A 154 -4.51 12.05 -11.52
CA SER A 154 -4.66 13.07 -10.50
C SER A 154 -3.35 13.84 -10.32
N GLU A 155 -3.35 14.92 -9.54
CA GLU A 155 -2.14 15.73 -9.28
C GLU A 155 -1.04 14.95 -8.54
N GLU A 156 -1.34 13.81 -7.90
CA GLU A 156 -0.35 13.00 -7.18
C GLU A 156 0.59 12.23 -8.10
N PHE A 157 0.13 11.89 -9.30
CA PHE A 157 0.94 11.34 -10.37
C PHE A 157 1.78 12.45 -11.01
N SER A 158 2.72 12.99 -10.25
CA SER A 158 3.47 14.20 -10.58
C SER A 158 4.56 14.00 -11.65
N HIS A 159 4.92 12.75 -11.92
CA HIS A 159 5.99 12.38 -12.85
C HIS A 159 5.45 11.56 -14.02
N PHE A 160 5.92 11.85 -15.23
CA PHE A 160 5.61 11.10 -16.44
C PHE A 160 6.90 10.56 -17.04
N HIS A 161 6.87 9.29 -17.42
CA HIS A 161 7.97 8.65 -18.12
C HIS A 161 7.48 7.95 -19.38
N LYS A 162 8.02 8.32 -20.53
CA LYS A 162 7.71 7.66 -21.81
C LYS A 162 8.19 6.22 -21.79
N HIS A 163 7.36 5.34 -22.34
CA HIS A 163 7.72 3.94 -22.52
C HIS A 163 8.73 3.75 -23.68
N THR A 164 8.85 4.73 -24.58
CA THR A 164 9.84 4.73 -25.68
C THR A 164 10.68 6.01 -25.69
N ALA A 165 11.99 5.87 -25.51
CA ALA A 165 12.96 6.95 -25.68
C ALA A 165 14.34 6.42 -26.13
N ASP A 166 15.25 7.31 -26.54
CA ASP A 166 16.62 6.97 -26.94
C ASP A 166 17.55 6.71 -25.73
N GLY A 167 17.02 6.77 -24.51
CA GLY A 167 17.71 6.54 -23.23
C GLY A 167 16.83 6.95 -22.05
N TRP A 168 17.19 6.50 -20.84
CA TRP A 168 16.39 6.74 -19.61
C TRP A 168 16.09 8.23 -19.37
N GLU A 169 17.13 9.07 -19.42
CA GLU A 169 16.99 10.53 -19.20
C GLU A 169 16.06 11.19 -20.22
N ASP A 170 16.03 10.68 -21.45
CA ASP A 170 15.17 11.17 -22.52
C ASP A 170 13.71 10.71 -22.36
N GLY A 171 13.45 9.78 -21.42
CA GLY A 171 12.15 9.25 -21.06
C GLY A 171 11.32 10.20 -20.20
N HIS A 172 11.94 11.07 -19.40
CA HIS A 172 11.24 11.99 -18.51
C HIS A 172 10.41 13.05 -19.27
N GLY A 173 9.10 13.10 -19.00
CA GLY A 173 8.14 13.97 -19.69
C GLY A 173 7.98 13.62 -21.17
N GLY A 174 7.50 14.55 -21.99
CA GLY A 174 7.31 14.30 -23.42
C GLY A 174 6.82 15.49 -24.22
N GLU A 175 6.55 15.24 -25.50
CA GLU A 175 5.65 16.07 -26.29
C GLU A 175 4.19 15.73 -25.92
N THR A 176 3.28 16.69 -26.07
CA THR A 176 1.85 16.48 -25.80
C THR A 176 1.33 15.27 -26.57
N GLY A 177 0.80 14.29 -25.84
CA GLY A 177 0.27 13.05 -26.42
C GLY A 177 1.27 11.92 -26.58
N ASP A 178 2.51 12.06 -26.10
CA ASP A 178 3.45 10.94 -26.01
C ASP A 178 2.90 9.86 -25.06
N GLU A 179 3.05 8.59 -25.43
CA GLU A 179 2.62 7.42 -24.65
C GLU A 179 3.64 7.06 -23.57
N GLY A 180 3.16 6.70 -22.38
CA GLY A 180 4.02 6.37 -21.24
C GLY A 180 3.22 6.16 -19.96
N TYR A 181 3.86 6.48 -18.83
CA TYR A 181 3.33 6.19 -17.51
C TYR A 181 3.32 7.44 -16.65
N TRP A 182 2.17 7.74 -16.06
CA TRP A 182 2.02 8.67 -14.95
C TRP A 182 2.37 7.95 -13.66
N LEU A 183 3.31 8.48 -12.88
CA LEU A 183 3.95 7.82 -11.74
C LEU A 183 3.81 8.67 -10.46
N THR A 184 3.45 7.99 -9.37
CA THR A 184 3.55 8.49 -7.99
C THR A 184 4.73 7.82 -7.32
N HIS A 185 5.59 8.60 -6.64
CA HIS A 185 6.73 8.09 -5.89
C HIS A 185 6.50 8.29 -4.39
N ILE A 186 6.78 7.26 -3.59
CA ILE A 186 6.67 7.31 -2.14
C ILE A 186 8.04 6.95 -1.55
N ALA A 187 8.69 7.90 -0.90
CA ALA A 187 9.97 7.69 -0.24
C ALA A 187 9.75 6.80 0.99
N VAL A 188 10.61 5.79 1.18
CA VAL A 188 10.46 4.81 2.27
C VAL A 188 11.51 4.95 3.37
N ARG A 189 12.44 5.90 3.21
CA ARG A 189 13.51 6.22 4.15
C ARG A 189 14.01 7.63 3.91
N GLU A 190 14.84 8.15 4.82
CA GLU A 190 15.58 9.39 4.55
C GLU A 190 16.57 9.17 3.39
N ILE A 191 16.44 9.98 2.34
CA ILE A 191 17.26 9.92 1.13
C ILE A 191 17.72 11.30 0.67
N GLU A 192 18.89 11.36 0.04
CA GLU A 192 19.46 12.57 -0.55
C GLU A 192 19.56 12.39 -2.08
N TYR A 193 18.74 13.15 -2.82
CA TYR A 193 18.77 13.17 -4.28
C TYR A 193 19.12 14.57 -4.82
N PRO A 194 19.83 14.68 -5.97
CA PRO A 194 20.29 15.96 -6.50
C PRO A 194 19.16 16.88 -7.00
N PHE A 195 17.93 16.36 -7.12
CA PHE A 195 16.75 17.13 -7.49
C PHE A 195 15.96 17.68 -6.28
N HIS A 196 16.41 17.41 -5.05
CA HIS A 196 15.92 18.05 -3.83
C HIS A 196 16.97 18.95 -3.18
N ASP A 197 16.52 20.06 -2.57
CA ASP A 197 17.39 20.98 -1.83
C ASP A 197 17.67 20.51 -0.39
N GLU A 198 16.81 19.66 0.16
CA GLU A 198 16.87 19.10 1.53
C GLU A 198 16.67 17.57 1.46
N PRO A 199 17.12 16.80 2.47
CA PRO A 199 16.81 15.37 2.55
C PRO A 199 15.30 15.11 2.53
N ILE A 200 14.92 13.99 1.92
CA ILE A 200 13.54 13.57 1.74
C ILE A 200 13.26 12.54 2.83
N GLU A 201 12.44 12.87 3.81
CA GLU A 201 11.93 11.92 4.81
C GLU A 201 10.85 11.01 4.18
N PRO A 202 10.49 9.86 4.81
CA PRO A 202 9.41 9.01 4.31
C PRO A 202 8.11 9.80 4.08
N GLN A 203 7.63 9.80 2.83
CA GLN A 203 6.48 10.62 2.40
C GLN A 203 6.03 10.27 0.97
N VAL A 204 4.85 10.74 0.57
CA VAL A 204 4.48 10.85 -0.86
C VAL A 204 5.28 12.01 -1.46
N ASP A 205 6.20 11.70 -2.38
CA ASP A 205 7.17 12.66 -2.90
C ASP A 205 6.66 13.33 -4.19
N TYR A 206 5.85 14.38 -4.04
CA TYR A 206 5.42 15.24 -5.15
C TYR A 206 6.57 16.03 -5.80
N GLY A 207 7.74 16.05 -5.17
CA GLY A 207 8.95 16.72 -5.66
C GLY A 207 9.81 15.82 -6.54
N PHE A 208 9.47 14.54 -6.69
CA PHE A 208 10.21 13.60 -7.52
C PHE A 208 10.12 13.99 -9.00
N MET A 209 11.13 14.75 -9.46
CA MET A 209 11.33 15.14 -10.86
C MET A 209 10.01 15.50 -11.60
N PRO A 210 9.19 16.44 -11.11
CA PRO A 210 7.84 16.65 -11.63
C PRO A 210 7.86 17.03 -13.12
N THR A 211 6.91 16.50 -13.87
CA THR A 211 6.75 16.75 -15.32
C THR A 211 5.35 17.30 -15.59
N PRO A 212 5.16 18.63 -15.50
CA PRO A 212 3.86 19.25 -15.73
C PRO A 212 3.41 19.00 -17.18
N PRO A 213 2.23 18.39 -17.40
CA PRO A 213 1.69 18.24 -18.76
C PRO A 213 1.13 19.56 -19.28
N GLU A 214 0.83 19.60 -20.59
CA GLU A 214 0.04 20.65 -21.21
C GLU A 214 -1.36 20.11 -21.58
N GLU A 215 -2.34 21.00 -21.76
CA GLU A 215 -3.65 20.65 -22.35
C GLU A 215 -3.47 19.88 -23.68
N GLY A 216 -4.10 18.71 -23.78
CA GLY A 216 -3.94 17.78 -24.90
C GLY A 216 -5.14 17.73 -25.86
N SER A 217 -5.17 16.67 -26.69
CA SER A 217 -6.42 16.24 -27.33
C SER A 217 -7.23 15.41 -26.36
N GLU A 218 -8.57 15.52 -26.41
CA GLU A 218 -9.48 14.83 -25.48
C GLU A 218 -9.16 13.33 -25.31
N GLY A 219 -8.88 12.88 -24.09
CA GLY A 219 -8.96 11.47 -23.69
C GLY A 219 -7.74 10.87 -22.97
N HIS A 220 -7.97 9.69 -22.40
CA HIS A 220 -7.00 8.77 -21.84
C HIS A 220 -6.98 7.55 -22.78
N GLU A 221 -6.23 7.63 -23.89
CA GLU A 221 -6.11 6.52 -24.85
C GLU A 221 -4.89 5.66 -24.46
N THR A 222 -5.16 4.46 -23.93
CA THR A 222 -4.18 3.48 -23.43
C THR A 222 -4.12 2.19 -24.26
N ASP A 223 -4.75 2.19 -25.45
CA ASP A 223 -4.86 1.05 -26.39
C ASP A 223 -3.52 0.61 -27.04
N TRP A 224 -2.37 1.05 -26.50
CA TRP A 224 -1.04 0.63 -26.91
C TRP A 224 -0.56 -0.57 -26.07
N GLU A 225 0.29 -1.41 -26.65
CA GLU A 225 0.93 -2.54 -25.94
C GLU A 225 2.27 -2.07 -25.37
N ALA A 226 2.55 -2.42 -24.12
CA ALA A 226 3.84 -2.16 -23.50
C ALA A 226 4.97 -2.89 -24.25
N PRO A 227 6.22 -2.40 -24.16
CA PRO A 227 7.34 -2.95 -24.92
C PRO A 227 7.60 -4.45 -24.69
N ASP A 228 7.34 -4.95 -23.48
CA ASP A 228 7.47 -6.36 -23.10
C ASP A 228 6.21 -7.20 -23.35
N GLY A 229 5.05 -6.55 -23.50
CA GLY A 229 3.74 -7.21 -23.57
C GLY A 229 3.38 -7.95 -22.28
N GLY A 230 3.93 -7.50 -21.14
CA GLY A 230 3.77 -8.12 -19.83
C GLY A 230 2.49 -7.74 -19.09
N GLU A 231 1.66 -6.86 -19.66
CA GLU A 231 0.52 -6.31 -18.95
C GLU A 231 -0.50 -7.38 -18.52
N GLY A 232 -1.06 -7.18 -17.34
CA GLY A 232 -2.08 -8.05 -16.78
C GLY A 232 -2.04 -8.12 -15.26
N ASP A 233 -2.99 -8.89 -14.72
CA ASP A 233 -3.05 -9.20 -13.30
C ASP A 233 -1.89 -10.09 -12.86
N LEU A 234 -1.61 -10.06 -11.55
CA LEU A 234 -0.65 -10.96 -10.92
C LEU A 234 -0.99 -12.42 -11.22
N SER A 235 0.02 -13.18 -11.63
CA SER A 235 -0.10 -14.64 -11.69
C SER A 235 -0.13 -15.26 -10.28
N ASP A 236 -0.70 -16.47 -10.17
CA ASP A 236 -0.64 -17.25 -8.94
C ASP A 236 0.80 -17.41 -8.41
N ASP A 237 1.77 -17.62 -9.31
CA ASP A 237 3.19 -17.79 -8.94
C ASP A 237 3.79 -16.47 -8.39
N GLN A 238 3.43 -15.31 -8.96
CA GLN A 238 3.86 -14.01 -8.43
C GLN A 238 3.21 -13.71 -7.07
N ARG A 239 1.91 -13.98 -6.91
CA ARG A 239 1.21 -13.81 -5.64
C ARG A 239 1.82 -14.69 -4.54
N ASP A 240 2.07 -15.96 -4.85
CA ASP A 240 2.68 -16.90 -3.91
C ASP A 240 4.11 -16.46 -3.53
N ALA A 241 4.88 -15.89 -4.47
CA ALA A 241 6.20 -15.33 -4.18
C ALA A 241 6.12 -14.06 -3.30
N LEU A 242 5.14 -13.17 -3.52
CA LEU A 242 4.91 -12.01 -2.65
C LEU A 242 4.57 -12.46 -1.22
N ILE A 243 3.73 -13.48 -1.05
CA ILE A 243 3.42 -14.08 0.26
C ILE A 243 4.68 -14.60 0.96
N GLU A 244 5.60 -15.21 0.21
CA GLU A 244 6.86 -15.71 0.78
C GLU A 244 7.85 -14.60 1.16
N ILE A 245 7.88 -13.49 0.42
CA ILE A 245 8.81 -12.38 0.66
C ILE A 245 8.30 -11.43 1.76
N PHE A 246 6.99 -11.14 1.77
CA PHE A 246 6.33 -10.23 2.71
C PHE A 246 5.78 -10.99 3.92
N ASP A 247 6.69 -11.62 4.67
CA ASP A 247 6.39 -12.50 5.80
C ASP A 247 6.60 -11.84 7.18
N ASP A 248 6.81 -10.52 7.21
CA ASP A 248 7.01 -9.79 8.45
C ASP A 248 5.72 -9.54 9.22
N HIS A 249 5.88 -9.34 10.53
CA HIS A 249 4.79 -9.05 11.44
C HIS A 249 5.17 -7.86 12.31
N TRP A 250 4.24 -6.92 12.48
CA TRP A 250 4.44 -5.73 13.30
C TRP A 250 3.36 -5.53 14.37
N THR A 251 2.25 -6.28 14.29
CA THR A 251 1.16 -6.29 15.28
C THR A 251 1.24 -7.51 16.21
N ASN A 252 0.53 -7.49 17.34
CA ASN A 252 0.43 -8.63 18.26
C ASN A 252 -0.41 -9.81 17.71
N GLU A 253 -0.24 -10.99 18.29
CA GLU A 253 -0.89 -12.25 17.87
C GLU A 253 -2.43 -12.13 17.77
N ASP A 254 -3.09 -11.41 18.68
CA ASP A 254 -4.55 -11.25 18.68
C ASP A 254 -5.08 -10.52 17.44
N GLN A 255 -4.27 -9.64 16.86
CA GLN A 255 -4.59 -8.96 15.61
C GLN A 255 -4.31 -9.84 14.38
N GLN A 256 -3.32 -10.74 14.46
CA GLN A 256 -2.96 -11.65 13.38
C GLN A 256 -3.92 -12.84 13.25
N GLU A 257 -4.52 -13.28 14.35
CA GLU A 257 -5.48 -14.41 14.37
C GLU A 257 -6.92 -14.01 14.00
N ALA A 258 -7.13 -12.79 13.50
CA ALA A 258 -8.46 -12.28 13.17
C ALA A 258 -9.22 -13.22 12.21
N PRO A 259 -10.54 -13.44 12.44
CA PRO A 259 -11.31 -14.36 11.62
C PRO A 259 -11.23 -13.97 10.14
N HIS A 260 -10.88 -14.96 9.30
CA HIS A 260 -10.70 -14.82 7.85
C HIS A 260 -9.38 -14.21 7.37
N GLY A 261 -8.37 -14.05 8.24
CA GLY A 261 -7.11 -13.42 7.80
C GLY A 261 -7.31 -11.94 7.55
N THR A 262 -8.17 -11.29 8.34
CA THR A 262 -8.35 -9.85 8.24
C THR A 262 -7.21 -9.13 8.97
N PRO A 263 -6.48 -8.26 8.28
CA PRO A 263 -6.76 -7.81 6.93
C PRO A 263 -5.94 -8.64 5.93
N ALA A 264 -6.31 -8.59 4.64
CA ALA A 264 -5.59 -9.27 3.57
C ALA A 264 -4.25 -8.60 3.24
N HIS A 265 -3.45 -8.32 4.28
CA HIS A 265 -2.22 -7.57 4.19
C HIS A 265 -1.00 -8.46 4.34
N LEU A 266 -0.02 -8.17 3.52
CA LEU A 266 1.34 -8.66 3.67
C LEU A 266 2.25 -7.47 4.00
N TRP A 267 3.28 -7.72 4.81
CA TRP A 267 4.16 -6.68 5.30
C TRP A 267 5.62 -7.06 5.08
N LYS A 268 6.45 -6.06 4.80
CA LYS A 268 7.91 -6.23 4.75
C LYS A 268 8.58 -4.98 5.29
N TRP A 269 9.37 -5.13 6.35
CA TRP A 269 10.22 -4.05 6.83
C TRP A 269 11.29 -3.72 5.79
N VAL A 270 11.49 -2.43 5.56
CA VAL A 270 12.52 -1.89 4.65
C VAL A 270 13.49 -0.98 5.39
N SER A 271 13.15 -0.58 6.61
CA SER A 271 14.01 0.10 7.57
C SER A 271 13.56 -0.24 9.00
N GLU A 272 14.28 0.29 10.01
CA GLU A 272 13.87 0.18 11.42
C GLU A 272 12.49 0.83 11.66
N GLU A 273 12.09 1.80 10.85
CA GLU A 273 10.92 2.66 11.07
C GLU A 273 9.81 2.51 10.02
N THR A 274 10.07 1.86 8.89
CA THR A 274 9.18 1.82 7.73
C THR A 274 9.01 0.41 7.20
N PHE A 275 7.76 0.02 6.94
CA PHE A 275 7.42 -1.20 6.22
C PHE A 275 6.60 -0.91 4.96
N LEU A 276 6.72 -1.78 3.98
CA LEU A 276 5.81 -1.85 2.85
C LEU A 276 4.56 -2.64 3.24
N LEU A 277 3.42 -2.26 2.66
CA LEU A 277 2.17 -3.01 2.76
C LEU A 277 1.64 -3.37 1.37
N LEU A 278 1.14 -4.60 1.26
CA LEU A 278 0.35 -5.08 0.13
C LEU A 278 -1.03 -5.44 0.64
N HIS A 279 -2.10 -4.96 0.02
CA HIS A 279 -3.47 -5.30 0.39
C HIS A 279 -4.19 -5.93 -0.80
N PHE A 280 -4.72 -7.14 -0.60
CA PHE A 280 -5.43 -7.90 -1.63
C PHE A 280 -6.96 -7.85 -1.48
N ASP A 281 -7.66 -8.18 -2.56
CA ASP A 281 -9.13 -8.12 -2.66
C ASP A 281 -9.88 -9.22 -1.90
N GLU A 282 -9.18 -10.25 -1.43
CA GLU A 282 -9.75 -11.34 -0.62
C GLU A 282 -9.05 -11.48 0.73
N PRO A 283 -9.79 -11.66 1.84
CA PRO A 283 -9.24 -11.86 3.18
C PRO A 283 -8.17 -12.96 3.27
N ALA A 284 -8.37 -14.07 2.54
CA ALA A 284 -7.36 -15.10 2.39
C ALA A 284 -6.50 -14.78 1.17
N VAL A 285 -5.28 -14.27 1.39
CA VAL A 285 -4.39 -13.79 0.32
C VAL A 285 -4.09 -14.88 -0.70
N GLU A 286 -4.05 -16.16 -0.31
CA GLU A 286 -3.85 -17.28 -1.24
C GLU A 286 -5.05 -17.54 -2.18
N GLU A 287 -6.21 -16.96 -1.87
CA GLU A 287 -7.42 -17.01 -2.70
C GLU A 287 -7.66 -15.69 -3.45
N ALA A 288 -6.83 -14.67 -3.25
CA ALA A 288 -6.96 -13.37 -3.88
C ALA A 288 -6.61 -13.38 -5.36
N ASP A 289 -7.36 -12.60 -6.13
CA ASP A 289 -7.14 -12.41 -7.56
C ASP A 289 -6.36 -11.11 -7.82
N ASN A 290 -6.53 -10.08 -6.98
CA ASN A 290 -6.05 -8.74 -7.27
C ASN A 290 -5.33 -8.09 -6.08
N LEU A 291 -4.16 -7.50 -6.34
CA LEU A 291 -3.57 -6.51 -5.45
C LEU A 291 -4.32 -5.19 -5.63
N ILE A 292 -4.95 -4.68 -4.57
CA ILE A 292 -5.78 -3.46 -4.61
C ILE A 292 -5.11 -2.24 -3.97
N TYR A 293 -4.19 -2.44 -3.02
CA TYR A 293 -3.33 -1.36 -2.52
C TYR A 293 -1.87 -1.77 -2.41
N PHE A 294 -0.99 -0.81 -2.67
CA PHE A 294 0.44 -0.85 -2.37
C PHE A 294 0.80 0.43 -1.62
N GLY A 295 1.57 0.34 -0.56
CA GLY A 295 1.84 1.52 0.27
C GLY A 295 2.91 1.30 1.32
N ILE A 296 2.99 2.22 2.27
CA ILE A 296 3.89 2.12 3.41
C ILE A 296 3.18 2.40 4.72
N GLY A 297 3.72 1.84 5.80
CA GLY A 297 3.47 2.26 7.16
C GLY A 297 4.75 2.78 7.80
N GLN A 298 4.63 3.92 8.47
CA GLN A 298 5.72 4.56 9.24
C GLN A 298 5.41 4.45 10.73
N ARG A 299 6.32 3.90 11.51
CA ARG A 299 6.21 3.84 12.98
C ARG A 299 6.09 5.24 13.57
N GLY A 300 5.22 5.38 14.57
CA GLY A 300 5.01 6.63 15.27
C GLY A 300 3.95 6.52 16.36
N GLN A 301 3.75 7.63 17.08
CA GLN A 301 2.67 7.78 18.04
C GLN A 301 1.41 8.33 17.37
N PHE A 302 0.26 8.14 18.00
CA PHE A 302 -1.02 8.69 17.55
C PHE A 302 -1.11 10.21 17.81
N THR A 303 -0.27 10.97 17.13
CA THR A 303 -0.20 12.44 17.21
C THR A 303 -0.03 13.03 15.82
N SER A 304 -0.43 14.29 15.65
CA SER A 304 -0.23 15.00 14.39
C SER A 304 1.24 15.33 14.08
N ASP A 305 2.08 15.44 15.10
CA ASP A 305 3.52 15.71 14.95
C ASP A 305 4.30 14.48 14.42
N ASP A 306 3.77 13.28 14.66
CA ASP A 306 4.36 12.01 14.21
C ASP A 306 3.81 11.54 12.84
N ILE A 307 2.91 12.31 12.22
CA ILE A 307 2.49 12.07 10.84
C ILE A 307 3.68 12.33 9.90
N PRO A 308 4.04 11.37 9.02
CA PRO A 308 5.24 11.49 8.18
C PRO A 308 5.23 12.76 7.31
N ALA A 309 6.34 13.51 7.37
CA ALA A 309 6.52 14.80 6.69
C ALA A 309 5.38 15.82 6.88
N GLY A 310 4.54 15.66 7.91
CA GLY A 310 3.33 16.47 8.12
C GLY A 310 2.23 16.27 7.07
N GLN A 311 2.26 15.17 6.29
CA GLN A 311 1.31 14.86 5.22
C GLN A 311 0.02 14.20 5.75
N ALA A 312 -0.73 14.91 6.60
CA ALA A 312 -1.95 14.39 7.20
C ALA A 312 -3.08 14.06 6.20
N ASP A 313 -3.04 14.66 5.01
CA ASP A 313 -3.99 14.37 3.94
C ASP A 313 -3.64 13.07 3.19
N GLU A 314 -2.43 12.53 3.35
CA GLU A 314 -1.94 11.31 2.67
C GLU A 314 -1.85 10.12 3.63
N PHE A 315 -1.28 10.33 4.81
CA PHE A 315 -1.22 9.36 5.90
C PHE A 315 -2.47 9.47 6.77
N THR A 316 -3.61 9.12 6.19
CA THR A 316 -4.93 9.33 6.80
C THR A 316 -5.27 8.28 7.86
N HIS A 317 -4.60 7.13 7.83
CA HIS A 317 -4.91 5.99 8.67
C HIS A 317 -3.79 5.70 9.68
N PHE A 318 -4.15 5.55 10.95
CA PHE A 318 -3.27 5.06 12.00
C PHE A 318 -3.77 3.72 12.52
N HIS A 319 -2.85 2.80 12.76
CA HIS A 319 -3.17 1.49 13.32
C HIS A 319 -2.19 1.13 14.44
N LYS A 320 -2.73 0.78 15.61
CA LYS A 320 -1.97 0.38 16.80
C LYS A 320 -1.30 -0.97 16.63
N HIS A 321 -0.09 -1.10 17.13
CA HIS A 321 0.65 -2.36 17.05
C HIS A 321 0.12 -3.43 18.05
N GLU A 322 -0.49 -3.01 19.16
CA GLU A 322 -1.16 -3.88 20.14
C GLU A 322 -2.64 -3.53 20.30
N ALA A 323 -3.51 -4.52 20.08
CA ALA A 323 -4.94 -4.44 20.35
C ALA A 323 -5.55 -5.84 20.53
N ASP A 324 -6.76 -5.91 21.11
CA ASP A 324 -7.49 -7.17 21.35
C ASP A 324 -8.05 -7.81 20.06
N SER A 325 -8.07 -7.07 18.96
CA SER A 325 -8.48 -7.52 17.62
C SER A 325 -7.99 -6.55 16.57
N TRP A 326 -7.99 -6.97 15.29
CA TRP A 326 -7.69 -6.08 14.17
C TRP A 326 -8.54 -4.80 14.20
N ASP A 327 -9.87 -4.94 14.28
CA ASP A 327 -10.78 -3.78 14.33
C ASP A 327 -10.49 -2.84 15.50
N ALA A 328 -10.05 -3.38 16.64
CA ALA A 328 -9.69 -2.58 17.80
C ALA A 328 -8.34 -1.85 17.64
N GLY A 329 -7.53 -2.23 16.64
CA GLY A 329 -6.27 -1.58 16.28
C GLY A 329 -6.44 -0.23 15.57
N HIS A 330 -7.58 0.01 14.93
CA HIS A 330 -7.85 1.24 14.16
C HIS A 330 -7.83 2.48 15.06
N GLY A 331 -6.96 3.44 14.75
CA GLY A 331 -6.78 4.69 15.46
C GLY A 331 -6.22 4.56 16.87
N GLY A 332 -6.17 5.67 17.60
CA GLY A 332 -5.81 5.71 19.01
C GLY A 332 -6.86 6.45 19.86
N GLN A 333 -6.73 6.28 21.16
CA GLN A 333 -7.49 6.97 22.21
C GLN A 333 -6.61 7.97 22.96
N ASP A 334 -5.29 7.80 22.91
CA ASP A 334 -4.32 8.64 23.59
C ASP A 334 -3.08 8.90 22.73
N ALA A 335 -2.49 10.08 22.87
CA ALA A 335 -1.29 10.53 22.16
C ALA A 335 -0.05 9.69 22.51
N GLU A 336 -0.03 9.00 23.64
CA GLU A 336 1.06 8.12 24.06
C GLU A 336 1.02 6.75 23.35
N GLN A 337 -0.07 6.42 22.63
CA GLN A 337 -0.20 5.13 21.95
C GLN A 337 0.63 5.07 20.67
N TRP A 338 1.31 3.94 20.50
CA TRP A 338 2.21 3.65 19.38
C TRP A 338 1.58 2.72 18.35
N GLY A 339 1.93 2.96 17.09
CA GLY A 339 1.46 2.17 15.98
C GLY A 339 2.24 2.52 14.73
N ALA A 340 1.51 2.59 13.61
CA ALA A 340 2.03 3.11 12.36
C ALA A 340 1.00 4.07 11.72
N TRP A 341 1.50 5.12 11.08
CA TRP A 341 0.76 5.94 10.13
C TRP A 341 0.92 5.33 8.74
N LEU A 342 -0.19 5.07 8.06
CA LEU A 342 -0.24 4.33 6.81
C LEU A 342 -0.75 5.20 5.67
N VAL A 343 -0.12 5.05 4.51
CA VAL A 343 -0.62 5.57 3.23
C VAL A 343 -1.01 4.38 2.35
N HIS A 344 -2.22 4.42 1.80
CA HIS A 344 -2.75 3.39 0.91
C HIS A 344 -2.85 3.97 -0.49
N HIS A 345 -2.00 3.49 -1.41
CA HIS A 345 -2.12 3.84 -2.82
C HIS A 345 -2.88 2.72 -3.53
N ALA A 346 -4.08 3.01 -4.00
CA ALA A 346 -4.86 2.10 -4.82
C ALA A 346 -4.11 1.82 -6.12
N THR A 347 -3.99 0.55 -6.49
CA THR A 347 -3.29 0.10 -7.71
C THR A 347 -4.24 -0.13 -8.88
N ARG A 348 -5.55 -0.06 -8.63
CA ARG A 348 -6.61 -0.23 -9.61
C ARG A 348 -7.92 0.32 -9.06
N ASP A 349 -8.88 0.54 -9.94
CA ASP A 349 -10.24 0.88 -9.54
C ASP A 349 -10.91 -0.32 -8.84
N HIS A 350 -11.58 -0.07 -7.70
CA HIS A 350 -12.29 -1.10 -6.94
C HIS A 350 -13.34 -0.47 -5.99
N GLU A 351 -14.19 -1.30 -5.38
CA GLU A 351 -15.22 -0.85 -4.43
C GLU A 351 -14.83 -1.23 -2.99
N MET A 352 -14.86 -0.24 -2.09
CA MET A 352 -14.65 -0.40 -0.65
C MET A 352 -15.91 0.03 0.12
N PRO A 353 -16.03 -0.28 1.43
CA PRO A 353 -17.18 0.12 2.23
C PRO A 353 -17.48 1.64 2.25
N TRP A 354 -16.49 2.49 1.93
CA TRP A 354 -16.65 3.95 1.80
C TRP A 354 -17.00 4.43 0.39
N GLY A 355 -16.93 3.58 -0.64
CA GLY A 355 -17.32 3.90 -2.01
C GLY A 355 -16.42 3.32 -3.08
N GLU A 356 -16.58 3.84 -4.30
CA GLU A 356 -15.67 3.59 -5.41
C GLU A 356 -14.32 4.24 -5.10
N VAL A 357 -13.25 3.48 -5.29
CA VAL A 357 -11.85 3.91 -5.15
C VAL A 357 -11.24 3.89 -6.54
N GLU A 358 -10.73 5.02 -6.99
CA GLU A 358 -9.96 5.14 -8.22
C GLU A 358 -8.48 4.91 -7.92
N VAL A 359 -7.69 4.49 -8.91
CA VAL A 359 -6.23 4.41 -8.79
C VAL A 359 -5.62 5.75 -8.33
N GLY A 360 -4.79 5.71 -7.28
CA GLY A 360 -4.34 6.92 -6.59
C GLY A 360 -4.23 6.75 -5.07
N ILE A 361 -3.88 7.81 -4.34
CA ILE A 361 -3.87 7.76 -2.87
C ILE A 361 -5.32 7.77 -2.35
N ASP A 362 -5.70 6.72 -1.62
CA ASP A 362 -7.03 6.60 -1.02
C ASP A 362 -7.09 7.35 0.31
N ARG A 363 -7.42 8.64 0.21
CA ARG A 363 -7.57 9.55 1.36
C ARG A 363 -8.82 9.24 2.21
N GLU A 364 -9.71 8.38 1.73
CA GLU A 364 -10.91 7.93 2.44
C GLU A 364 -10.70 6.56 3.11
N PHE A 365 -9.49 5.99 3.01
CA PHE A 365 -9.13 4.72 3.66
C PHE A 365 -9.17 4.87 5.18
N MET A 366 -10.29 4.51 5.78
CA MET A 366 -10.52 4.44 7.24
C MET A 366 -9.81 5.55 8.04
N PRO A 367 -10.07 6.84 7.74
CA PRO A 367 -9.31 7.94 8.30
C PRO A 367 -9.43 8.00 9.82
N THR A 368 -8.31 8.30 10.49
CA THR A 368 -8.21 8.42 11.94
C THR A 368 -7.68 9.79 12.32
N GLU A 369 -8.47 10.58 13.05
CA GLU A 369 -8.07 11.92 13.50
C GLU A 369 -7.26 11.85 14.80
N PRO A 370 -5.97 12.25 14.83
CA PRO A 370 -5.20 12.27 16.06
C PRO A 370 -5.65 13.43 16.98
N PRO A 371 -5.41 13.31 18.29
CA PRO A 371 -5.60 14.44 19.21
C PRO A 371 -4.73 15.64 18.81
N GLN A 372 -5.28 16.85 19.02
CA GLN A 372 -4.60 18.14 18.76
C GLN A 372 -3.61 18.54 19.86
#